data_AF-A0A8S0T754-F1
#
_entry.id   AF-A0A8S0T754-F1
#
_cell.length_a   1.000
_cell.length_b   1.000
_cell.length_c   1.000
_cell.angle_alpha   90.00
_cell.angle_beta   90.00
_cell.angle_gamma   90.00
#
_symmetry.space_group_name_H-M   'P 1'
#
loop_
_entity.id
_entity.type
_entity.pdbx_description
1 polymer ?
#
loop_
_entity_poly.entity_id
_entity_poly.type
_entity_poly.pdbx_seq_one_letter_code
_entity_poly.pdbx_strand_id
1 'polypeptide(L)'
;MDLEKVFHMKGGRGETSYSENSSLQKKAADKVNHITVEAIKEMFLESKPMSLCIADLGCSSGPNSLSNIKELVNAIERESRKLFERAPEFRVYLNDLPTNDFNTIFQALPDLYRELKKGRNHGSPSIYIAGYPGTFYGRLFPDKCLHFIYSSNSLHWLSRVPPGIYNEQGDSTNRKSIYISENSPPKVAQAYFEQFKQDFSLFLQSRSDEVVVGGRMVLILLGRNGPNYVDRGTAFLWEILYRSLAILVSKVRC
;
A
#
# COMPACT_ATOMS: atom_id res chain seq x y z
N MET A 1 -2.04 14.02 16.37
CA MET A 1 -0.77 13.67 15.70
C MET A 1 -1.03 13.70 14.20
N ASP A 2 -0.19 14.40 13.45
CA ASP A 2 -0.31 14.50 11.99
C ASP A 2 0.45 13.33 11.36
N LEU A 3 -0.28 12.31 10.89
CA LEU A 3 0.34 11.07 10.39
C LEU A 3 1.18 11.33 9.13
N GLU A 4 0.81 12.29 8.28
CA GLU A 4 1.59 12.60 7.08
C GLU A 4 3.01 13.11 7.38
N LYS A 5 3.23 13.60 8.62
CA LYS A 5 4.51 14.14 9.08
C LYS A 5 5.36 13.17 9.88
N VAL A 6 4.82 12.01 10.27
CA VAL A 6 5.53 11.10 11.19
C VAL A 6 5.45 9.63 10.80
N PHE A 7 4.42 9.24 10.05
CA PHE A 7 4.17 7.84 9.74
C PHE A 7 4.91 7.44 8.46
N HIS A 8 5.81 6.47 8.59
CA HIS A 8 6.49 5.82 7.47
C HIS A 8 7.07 4.49 7.95
N MET A 9 7.35 3.59 7.00
CA MET A 9 8.14 2.41 7.29
C MET A 9 9.60 2.80 7.53
N LYS A 10 10.33 2.04 8.36
CA LYS A 10 11.74 2.33 8.65
C LYS A 10 12.58 2.32 7.37
N GLY A 11 13.08 3.50 6.98
CA GLY A 11 13.89 3.70 5.77
C GLY A 11 15.29 3.08 5.84
N GLY A 12 16.04 3.28 4.75
CA GLY A 12 17.41 2.80 4.57
C GLY A 12 17.51 1.33 4.13
N ARG A 13 18.76 0.83 4.13
CA ARG A 13 19.14 -0.50 3.65
C ARG A 13 19.83 -1.36 4.71
N GLY A 14 19.78 -0.94 5.97
CA GLY A 14 20.39 -1.69 7.09
C GLY A 14 19.50 -2.83 7.56
N GLU A 15 20.03 -3.73 8.38
CA GLU A 15 19.34 -4.95 8.86
C GLU A 15 17.98 -4.71 9.54
N THR A 16 17.73 -3.50 10.02
CA THR A 16 16.48 -3.12 10.68
C THR A 16 15.54 -2.30 9.80
N SER A 17 15.90 -2.04 8.54
CA SER A 17 15.05 -1.33 7.60
C SER A 17 13.86 -2.19 7.17
N TYR A 18 12.84 -1.54 6.63
CA TYR A 18 11.72 -2.24 6.01
C TYR A 18 12.15 -3.04 4.77
N SER A 19 13.17 -2.59 4.03
CA SER A 19 13.67 -3.32 2.86
C SER A 19 14.09 -4.75 3.23
N GLU A 20 14.76 -4.92 4.38
CA GLU A 20 15.24 -6.22 4.85
C GLU A 20 14.19 -7.02 5.67
N ASN A 21 13.09 -6.37 6.10
CA ASN A 21 12.11 -6.96 7.02
C ASN A 21 10.68 -7.02 6.46
N SER A 22 10.52 -6.99 5.14
CA SER A 22 9.20 -6.94 4.46
C SER A 22 8.78 -8.26 3.77
N SER A 23 9.37 -9.39 4.18
CA SER A 23 9.12 -10.70 3.59
C SER A 23 7.70 -11.22 3.78
N LEU A 24 7.02 -10.83 4.86
CA LEU A 24 5.62 -11.20 5.11
C LEU A 24 4.69 -10.53 4.09
N GLN A 25 4.90 -9.23 3.84
CA GLN A 25 4.16 -8.46 2.85
C GLN A 25 4.41 -9.00 1.44
N LYS A 26 5.66 -9.36 1.12
CA LYS A 26 5.99 -10.02 -0.16
C LYS A 26 5.25 -11.33 -0.33
N LYS A 27 5.28 -12.22 0.67
CA LYS A 27 4.53 -13.49 0.63
C LYS A 27 3.03 -13.30 0.46
N ALA A 28 2.45 -12.28 1.10
CA ALA A 28 1.03 -11.97 0.94
C ALA A 28 0.71 -11.53 -0.50
N ALA A 29 1.54 -10.65 -1.09
CA ALA A 29 1.41 -10.24 -2.48
C ALA A 29 1.58 -11.42 -3.46
N ASP A 30 2.57 -12.28 -3.24
CA ASP A 30 2.88 -13.42 -4.11
C ASP A 30 1.73 -14.43 -4.17
N LYS A 31 1.05 -14.68 -3.04
CA LYS A 31 -0.11 -15.60 -2.97
C LYS A 31 -1.25 -15.20 -3.90
N VAL A 32 -1.46 -13.91 -4.07
CA VAL A 32 -2.56 -13.35 -4.90
C VAL A 32 -2.06 -12.75 -6.19
N ASN A 33 -0.79 -12.96 -6.55
CA ASN A 33 -0.19 -12.35 -7.74
C ASN A 33 -0.91 -12.76 -9.03
N HIS A 34 -1.43 -13.98 -9.10
CA HIS A 34 -2.23 -14.44 -10.22
C HIS A 34 -3.44 -13.53 -10.49
N ILE A 35 -4.14 -13.09 -9.44
CA ILE A 35 -5.27 -12.15 -9.53
C ILE A 35 -4.79 -10.79 -10.06
N THR A 36 -3.66 -10.29 -9.56
CA THR A 36 -3.10 -9.01 -9.99
C THR A 36 -2.72 -9.03 -11.47
N VAL A 37 -2.02 -10.08 -11.89
CA VAL A 37 -1.56 -10.27 -13.28
C VAL A 37 -2.73 -10.47 -14.23
N GLU A 38 -3.75 -11.22 -13.83
CA GLU A 38 -4.97 -11.40 -14.63
C GLU A 38 -5.72 -10.08 -14.79
N ALA A 39 -5.93 -9.33 -13.69
CA ALA A 39 -6.63 -8.07 -13.73
C ALA A 39 -5.97 -7.04 -14.67
N ILE A 40 -4.64 -6.87 -14.61
CA ILE A 40 -3.97 -5.91 -15.51
C ILE A 40 -4.01 -6.36 -16.97
N LYS A 41 -3.94 -7.68 -17.23
CA LYS A 41 -4.02 -8.22 -18.59
C LYS A 41 -5.39 -8.02 -19.19
N GLU A 42 -6.45 -8.34 -18.47
CA GLU A 42 -7.81 -8.13 -18.97
C GLU A 42 -8.07 -6.64 -19.26
N MET A 43 -7.67 -5.75 -18.34
CA MET A 43 -7.74 -4.30 -18.58
C MET A 43 -6.98 -3.88 -19.85
N PHE A 44 -5.76 -4.40 -20.04
CA PHE A 44 -4.96 -4.12 -21.22
C PHE A 44 -5.62 -4.67 -22.51
N LEU A 45 -6.20 -5.87 -22.47
CA LEU A 45 -6.86 -6.48 -23.62
C LEU A 45 -8.13 -5.72 -24.04
N GLU A 46 -8.86 -5.18 -23.08
CA GLU A 46 -10.08 -4.38 -23.31
C GLU A 46 -9.77 -2.99 -23.87
N SER A 47 -8.74 -2.32 -23.36
CA SER A 47 -8.48 -0.90 -23.66
C SER A 47 -7.32 -0.64 -24.62
N LYS A 48 -6.39 -1.60 -24.77
CA LYS A 48 -5.16 -1.54 -25.59
C LYS A 48 -4.51 -0.14 -25.63
N PRO A 49 -4.21 0.47 -24.47
CA PRO A 49 -3.72 1.84 -24.43
C PRO A 49 -2.33 1.91 -25.06
N MET A 50 -2.00 2.99 -25.77
CA MET A 50 -0.63 3.23 -26.24
C MET A 50 0.33 3.59 -25.08
N SER A 51 -0.21 4.14 -23.99
CA SER A 51 0.53 4.49 -22.78
C SER A 51 -0.22 4.02 -21.54
N LEU A 52 0.27 2.97 -20.91
CA LEU A 52 -0.33 2.33 -19.75
C LEU A 52 0.20 2.98 -18.46
N CYS A 53 -0.71 3.53 -17.67
CA CYS A 53 -0.38 4.17 -16.39
C CYS A 53 -0.73 3.29 -15.20
N ILE A 54 0.26 2.99 -14.37
CA ILE A 54 0.18 2.16 -13.16
C ILE A 54 0.51 3.02 -11.95
N ALA A 55 -0.32 2.99 -10.91
CA ALA A 55 0.02 3.57 -9.61
C ALA A 55 0.17 2.46 -8.55
N ASP A 56 1.25 2.52 -7.76
CA ASP A 56 1.41 1.75 -6.53
C ASP A 56 1.20 2.68 -5.32
N LEU A 57 0.12 2.48 -4.58
CA LEU A 57 -0.29 3.35 -3.48
C LEU A 57 0.13 2.77 -2.13
N GLY A 58 1.07 3.45 -1.47
CA GLY A 58 1.80 3.00 -0.29
C GLY A 58 2.95 2.07 -0.66
N CYS A 59 3.88 2.56 -1.49
CA CYS A 59 4.99 1.78 -2.06
C CYS A 59 6.11 1.49 -1.05
N SER A 60 6.19 2.24 0.05
CA SER A 60 7.28 2.21 1.03
C SER A 60 8.66 2.45 0.36
N SER A 61 9.72 1.99 0.99
CA SER A 61 11.12 2.05 0.52
C SER A 61 11.71 0.68 0.18
N GLY A 62 10.91 -0.39 0.33
CA GLY A 62 11.35 -1.78 0.17
C GLY A 62 11.31 -2.30 -1.28
N PRO A 63 11.92 -3.48 -1.54
CA PRO A 63 12.02 -4.05 -2.88
C PRO A 63 10.68 -4.54 -3.46
N ASN A 64 9.66 -4.71 -2.61
CA ASN A 64 8.37 -5.29 -2.98
C ASN A 64 7.69 -4.51 -4.11
N SER A 65 7.66 -3.18 -4.02
CA SER A 65 7.05 -2.32 -5.04
C SER A 65 7.70 -2.53 -6.40
N LEU A 66 9.03 -2.41 -6.49
CA LEU A 66 9.78 -2.56 -7.75
C LEU A 66 9.67 -3.98 -8.33
N SER A 67 9.65 -5.01 -7.48
CA SER A 67 9.40 -6.40 -7.90
C SER A 67 8.03 -6.54 -8.56
N ASN A 68 6.99 -5.99 -7.94
CA ASN A 68 5.63 -6.07 -8.47
C ASN A 68 5.51 -5.30 -9.79
N ILE A 69 6.07 -4.10 -9.88
CA ILE A 69 6.11 -3.32 -11.14
C ILE A 69 6.80 -4.11 -12.26
N LYS A 70 7.93 -4.75 -11.98
CA LYS A 70 8.62 -5.62 -12.94
C LYS A 70 7.73 -6.75 -13.44
N GLU A 71 6.99 -7.39 -12.54
CA GLU A 71 6.06 -8.47 -12.89
C GLU A 71 4.90 -7.98 -13.78
N LEU A 72 4.29 -6.85 -13.44
CA LEU A 72 3.20 -6.23 -14.22
C LEU A 72 3.65 -5.84 -15.63
N VAL A 73 4.80 -5.16 -15.75
CA VAL A 73 5.38 -4.79 -17.05
C VAL A 73 5.63 -6.05 -17.88
N ASN A 74 6.29 -7.06 -17.32
CA ASN A 74 6.59 -8.29 -18.03
C ASN A 74 5.32 -9.05 -18.44
N ALA A 75 4.25 -8.99 -17.65
CA ALA A 75 2.97 -9.60 -17.99
C ALA A 75 2.36 -8.96 -19.24
N ILE A 76 2.33 -7.63 -19.31
CA ILE A 76 1.79 -6.89 -20.46
C ILE A 76 2.65 -7.06 -21.70
N GLU A 77 3.98 -7.05 -21.56
CA GLU A 77 4.88 -7.32 -22.69
C GLU A 77 4.69 -8.73 -23.27
N ARG A 78 4.54 -9.74 -22.40
CA ARG A 78 4.24 -11.10 -22.85
C ARG A 78 2.91 -11.16 -23.59
N GLU A 79 1.89 -10.45 -23.09
CA GLU A 79 0.58 -10.42 -23.73
C GLU A 79 0.63 -9.70 -25.08
N SER A 80 1.32 -8.56 -25.17
CA SER A 80 1.55 -7.83 -26.43
C SER A 80 2.25 -8.72 -27.47
N ARG A 81 3.27 -9.48 -27.06
CA ARG A 81 3.97 -10.42 -27.96
C ARG A 81 3.06 -11.52 -28.50
N LYS A 82 2.18 -12.09 -27.67
CA LYS A 82 1.22 -13.12 -28.13
C LYS A 82 0.24 -12.57 -29.15
N LEU A 83 -0.12 -11.30 -29.04
CA LEU A 83 -1.02 -10.61 -29.96
C LEU A 83 -0.30 -10.08 -31.21
N PHE A 84 1.02 -10.23 -31.30
CA PHE A 84 1.85 -9.59 -32.33
C PHE A 84 1.71 -8.06 -32.36
N GLU A 85 1.43 -7.46 -31.20
CA GLU A 85 1.27 -6.01 -31.02
C GLU A 85 2.49 -5.39 -30.33
N ARG A 86 2.65 -4.07 -30.50
CA ARG A 86 3.66 -3.30 -29.79
C ARG A 86 3.23 -3.11 -28.34
N ALA A 87 4.13 -3.40 -27.41
CA ALA A 87 3.89 -3.11 -25.99
C ALA A 87 3.75 -1.60 -25.74
N PRO A 88 2.86 -1.18 -24.82
CA PRO A 88 2.64 0.22 -24.52
C PRO A 88 3.86 0.83 -23.82
N GLU A 89 3.96 2.15 -23.86
CA GLU A 89 4.83 2.85 -22.90
C GLU A 89 4.25 2.71 -21.49
N PHE A 90 5.11 2.55 -20.49
CA PHE A 90 4.69 2.44 -19.10
C PHE A 90 4.99 3.72 -18.34
N ARG A 91 3.97 4.25 -17.67
CA ARG A 91 4.08 5.35 -16.69
C ARG A 91 3.74 4.81 -15.33
N VAL A 92 4.74 4.65 -14.47
CA VAL A 92 4.61 4.04 -13.15
C VAL A 92 4.76 5.12 -12.08
N TYR A 93 3.76 5.23 -11.22
CA TYR A 93 3.72 6.19 -10.13
C TYR A 93 3.84 5.46 -8.79
N LEU A 94 4.91 5.75 -8.07
CA LEU A 94 5.18 5.23 -6.74
C LEU A 94 4.68 6.27 -5.73
N ASN A 95 3.57 5.98 -5.05
CA ASN A 95 3.01 6.88 -4.04
C ASN A 95 3.30 6.37 -2.64
N ASP A 96 3.62 7.29 -1.75
CA ASP A 96 3.61 7.09 -0.31
C ASP A 96 3.47 8.45 0.39
N LEU A 97 3.41 8.48 1.71
CA LEU A 97 3.41 9.72 2.48
C LEU A 97 4.71 10.51 2.27
N PRO A 98 4.70 11.84 2.45
CA PRO A 98 5.89 12.68 2.24
C PRO A 98 7.11 12.28 3.06
N THR A 99 6.93 11.65 4.21
CA THR A 99 8.02 11.17 5.07
C THR A 99 8.62 9.82 4.66
N ASN A 100 8.10 9.17 3.62
CA ASN A 100 8.70 7.94 3.11
C ASN A 100 10.12 8.18 2.57
N ASP A 101 10.95 7.15 2.64
CA ASP A 101 12.31 7.18 2.11
C ASP A 101 12.32 6.91 0.60
N PHE A 102 11.93 7.92 -0.17
CA PHE A 102 11.97 7.90 -1.63
C PHE A 102 13.40 7.78 -2.19
N ASN A 103 14.42 8.21 -1.43
CA ASN A 103 15.81 8.11 -1.86
C ASN A 103 16.22 6.65 -2.00
N THR A 104 15.90 5.80 -1.02
CA THR A 104 16.26 4.37 -1.06
C THR A 104 15.65 3.66 -2.27
N ILE A 105 14.37 3.91 -2.57
CA ILE A 105 13.69 3.29 -3.74
C ILE A 105 14.21 3.85 -5.07
N PHE A 106 14.48 5.15 -5.16
CA PHE A 106 15.05 5.76 -6.37
C PHE A 106 16.48 5.27 -6.66
N GLN A 107 17.29 5.06 -5.63
CA GLN A 107 18.62 4.46 -5.77
C GLN A 107 18.56 2.99 -6.25
N ALA A 108 17.42 2.30 -6.16
CA ALA A 108 17.26 0.93 -6.65
C ALA A 108 16.76 0.85 -8.11
N LEU A 109 16.32 1.98 -8.70
CA LEU A 109 15.83 2.01 -10.08
C LEU A 109 16.86 1.57 -11.13
N PRO A 110 18.17 1.91 -11.04
CA PRO A 110 19.15 1.46 -12.02
C PRO A 110 19.22 -0.07 -12.15
N ASP A 111 19.11 -0.79 -11.03
CA ASP A 111 19.11 -2.25 -11.02
C ASP A 111 17.81 -2.80 -11.62
N LEU A 112 16.65 -2.23 -11.26
CA LEU A 112 15.37 -2.56 -11.88
C LEU A 112 15.43 -2.41 -13.41
N TYR A 113 15.94 -1.28 -13.91
CA TYR A 113 16.07 -1.05 -15.35
C TYR A 113 17.03 -2.05 -16.02
N ARG A 114 18.13 -2.43 -15.34
CA ARG A 114 19.04 -3.47 -15.82
C ARG A 114 18.31 -4.80 -15.95
N GLU A 115 17.52 -5.18 -14.94
CA GLU A 115 16.73 -6.41 -14.96
C GLU A 115 15.64 -6.43 -16.01
N LEU A 116 14.95 -5.31 -16.22
CA LEU A 116 13.96 -5.17 -17.28
C LEU A 116 14.61 -5.27 -18.66
N LYS A 117 15.85 -4.80 -18.85
CA LYS A 117 16.57 -4.95 -20.12
C LYS A 117 17.09 -6.36 -20.39
N LYS A 118 17.31 -7.19 -19.37
CA LYS A 118 17.85 -8.55 -19.55
C LYS A 118 16.92 -9.39 -20.44
N GLY A 119 17.48 -9.92 -21.54
CA GLY A 119 16.75 -10.78 -22.47
C GLY A 119 15.78 -10.04 -23.40
N ARG A 120 15.88 -8.70 -23.51
CA ARG A 120 15.10 -7.92 -24.49
C ARG A 120 15.98 -7.41 -25.64
N ASN A 121 15.44 -7.44 -26.85
CA ASN A 121 16.06 -6.88 -28.06
C ASN A 121 15.71 -5.38 -28.24
N HIS A 122 16.32 -4.74 -29.25
CA HIS A 122 15.91 -3.41 -29.72
C HIS A 122 14.40 -3.41 -30.05
N GLY A 123 13.60 -2.66 -29.27
CA GLY A 123 12.12 -2.69 -29.35
C GLY A 123 11.39 -2.82 -28.00
N SER A 124 12.11 -2.83 -26.88
CA SER A 124 11.50 -2.80 -25.54
C SER A 124 10.68 -1.52 -25.32
N PRO A 125 9.55 -1.59 -24.61
CA PRO A 125 8.76 -0.43 -24.25
C PRO A 125 9.55 0.49 -23.30
N SER A 126 9.35 1.79 -23.47
CA SER A 126 9.85 2.81 -22.54
C SER A 126 9.12 2.70 -21.20
N ILE A 127 9.85 2.84 -20.09
CA ILE A 127 9.30 2.75 -18.72
C ILE A 127 9.75 3.97 -17.94
N TYR A 128 8.78 4.81 -17.56
CA TYR A 128 8.98 6.04 -16.82
C TYR A 128 8.45 5.86 -15.40
N ILE A 129 9.30 6.08 -14.41
CA ILE A 129 8.96 5.91 -12.99
C ILE A 129 9.05 7.29 -12.32
N ALA A 130 8.03 7.65 -11.55
CA ALA A 130 7.99 8.89 -10.77
C ALA A 130 7.45 8.64 -9.36
N GLY A 131 7.90 9.44 -8.39
CA GLY A 131 7.36 9.42 -7.03
C GLY A 131 6.27 10.46 -6.84
N TYR A 132 5.23 10.12 -6.07
CA TYR A 132 4.09 10.97 -5.73
C TYR A 132 3.93 11.03 -4.21
N PRO A 133 4.58 12.00 -3.53
CA PRO A 133 4.44 12.16 -2.08
C PRO A 133 3.07 12.75 -1.72
N GLY A 134 2.30 12.06 -0.90
CA GLY A 134 1.01 12.54 -0.42
C GLY A 134 0.08 11.43 0.07
N THR A 135 -0.96 11.82 0.80
CA THR A 135 -1.98 10.88 1.26
C THR A 135 -2.86 10.39 0.10
N PHE A 136 -2.90 9.08 -0.09
CA PHE A 136 -3.90 8.39 -0.89
C PHE A 136 -5.34 8.51 -0.37
N TYR A 137 -5.60 9.13 0.78
CA TYR A 137 -6.97 9.49 1.18
C TYR A 137 -7.49 10.76 0.49
N GLY A 138 -6.64 11.48 -0.25
CA GLY A 138 -7.03 12.59 -1.12
C GLY A 138 -6.69 12.35 -2.59
N ARG A 139 -6.88 13.39 -3.40
CA ARG A 139 -6.47 13.42 -4.80
C ARG A 139 -4.94 13.50 -4.90
N LEU A 140 -4.36 12.61 -5.71
CA LEU A 140 -2.92 12.51 -5.99
C LEU A 140 -2.63 12.76 -7.47
N PHE A 141 -3.59 12.44 -8.35
CA PHE A 141 -3.40 12.46 -9.78
C PHE A 141 -4.48 13.26 -10.49
N PRO A 142 -4.24 13.73 -11.73
CA PRO A 142 -5.28 14.32 -12.57
C PRO A 142 -6.43 13.35 -12.86
N ASP A 143 -7.57 13.89 -13.29
CA ASP A 143 -8.73 13.09 -13.68
C ASP A 143 -8.36 12.12 -14.81
N LYS A 144 -8.89 10.88 -14.72
CA LYS A 144 -8.82 9.87 -15.79
C LYS A 144 -7.41 9.66 -16.35
N CYS A 145 -6.41 9.53 -15.48
CA CYS A 145 -5.03 9.29 -15.89
C CYS A 145 -4.53 7.88 -15.57
N LEU A 146 -5.14 7.18 -14.61
CA LEU A 146 -4.70 5.86 -14.15
C LEU A 146 -5.45 4.74 -14.85
N HIS A 147 -4.71 3.77 -15.39
CA HIS A 147 -5.28 2.56 -15.98
C HIS A 147 -5.33 1.40 -14.98
N PHE A 148 -4.31 1.31 -14.13
CA PHE A 148 -4.19 0.27 -13.13
C PHE A 148 -3.72 0.85 -11.80
N ILE A 149 -4.37 0.46 -10.70
CA ILE A 149 -3.94 0.77 -9.35
C ILE A 149 -3.63 -0.51 -8.61
N TYR A 150 -2.47 -0.53 -7.99
CA TYR A 150 -2.06 -1.55 -7.04
C TYR A 150 -1.89 -0.89 -5.67
N SER A 151 -2.35 -1.57 -4.61
CA SER A 151 -2.02 -1.18 -3.24
C SER A 151 -1.95 -2.43 -2.39
N SER A 152 -0.85 -2.60 -1.66
CA SER A 152 -0.62 -3.79 -0.85
C SER A 152 -0.11 -3.43 0.53
N ASN A 153 -0.85 -3.89 1.56
CA ASN A 153 -0.56 -3.67 2.97
C ASN A 153 -0.49 -2.18 3.38
N SER A 154 -1.30 -1.34 2.75
CA SER A 154 -1.31 0.12 2.99
C SER A 154 -2.65 0.64 3.51
N LEU A 155 -3.78 0.17 2.93
CA LEU A 155 -5.13 0.68 3.22
C LEU A 155 -5.68 0.37 4.63
N HIS A 156 -4.98 -0.44 5.43
CA HIS A 156 -5.36 -0.68 6.82
C HIS A 156 -4.84 0.42 7.77
N TRP A 157 -3.95 1.30 7.29
CA TRP A 157 -3.48 2.46 8.04
C TRP A 157 -4.45 3.63 7.91
N LEU A 158 -5.12 3.96 9.00
CA LEU A 158 -6.09 5.06 9.05
C LEU A 158 -5.42 6.44 8.86
N SER A 159 -6.20 7.42 8.41
CA SER A 159 -5.75 8.82 8.23
C SER A 159 -5.43 9.52 9.55
N ARG A 160 -5.99 9.02 10.66
CA ARG A 160 -5.77 9.52 12.01
C ARG A 160 -6.14 8.45 13.05
N VAL A 161 -5.68 8.64 14.28
CA VAL A 161 -6.23 7.91 15.44
C VAL A 161 -7.72 8.30 15.58
N PRO A 162 -8.65 7.34 15.69
CA PRO A 162 -10.08 7.67 15.67
C PRO A 162 -10.46 8.61 16.82
N PRO A 163 -11.05 9.79 16.55
CA PRO A 163 -11.37 10.75 17.60
C PRO A 163 -12.39 10.21 18.61
N GLY A 164 -13.25 9.28 18.18
CA GLY A 164 -14.27 8.64 19.02
C GLY A 164 -13.73 7.78 20.17
N ILE A 165 -12.41 7.54 20.25
CA ILE A 165 -11.80 6.86 21.40
C ILE A 165 -11.47 7.82 22.54
N TYR A 166 -11.58 9.13 22.37
CA TYR A 166 -11.33 10.10 23.43
C TYR A 166 -12.64 10.57 24.08
N ASN A 167 -12.63 10.83 25.39
CA ASN A 167 -13.75 11.46 26.09
C ASN A 167 -13.69 13.00 25.95
N GLU A 168 -14.66 13.69 26.53
CA GLU A 168 -14.75 15.16 26.49
C GLU A 168 -13.55 15.86 27.16
N GLN A 169 -12.89 15.19 28.09
CA GLN A 169 -11.69 15.66 28.78
C GLN A 169 -10.41 15.39 27.97
N GLY A 170 -10.50 14.72 26.81
CA GLY A 170 -9.36 14.36 25.98
C GLY A 170 -8.63 13.08 26.42
N ASP A 171 -9.14 12.35 27.41
CA ASP A 171 -8.58 11.07 27.83
C ASP A 171 -9.01 9.94 26.89
N SER A 172 -8.07 9.05 26.56
CA SER A 172 -8.41 7.82 25.84
C SER A 172 -9.30 6.92 26.70
N THR A 173 -10.36 6.40 26.07
CA THR A 173 -11.25 5.36 26.59
C THR A 173 -10.65 3.96 26.43
N ASN A 174 -9.63 3.80 25.58
CA ASN A 174 -8.90 2.53 25.41
C ASN A 174 -7.70 2.44 26.39
N ARG A 175 -7.97 2.50 27.69
CA ARG A 175 -6.92 2.66 28.73
C ARG A 175 -6.02 1.44 28.95
N LYS A 176 -6.42 0.27 28.47
CA LYS A 176 -5.73 -1.03 28.70
C LYS A 176 -5.19 -1.66 27.42
N SER A 177 -5.04 -0.88 26.36
CA SER A 177 -4.49 -1.33 25.09
C SER A 177 -4.02 -0.14 24.24
N ILE A 178 -3.23 -0.40 23.20
CA ILE A 178 -2.86 0.59 22.17
C ILE A 178 -3.65 0.41 20.86
N TYR A 179 -4.48 -0.64 20.79
CA TYR A 179 -5.34 -0.97 19.65
C TYR A 179 -6.62 -1.67 20.13
N ILE A 180 -7.48 -2.10 19.21
CA ILE A 180 -8.65 -2.93 19.52
C ILE A 180 -8.17 -4.25 20.14
N SER A 181 -8.72 -4.61 21.30
CA SER A 181 -8.39 -5.85 22.03
C SER A 181 -9.59 -6.36 22.83
N GLU A 182 -9.47 -7.54 23.44
CA GLU A 182 -10.49 -8.08 24.36
C GLU A 182 -10.75 -7.17 25.56
N ASN A 183 -9.76 -6.37 25.97
CA ASN A 183 -9.87 -5.43 27.07
C ASN A 183 -10.45 -4.06 26.66
N SER A 184 -10.72 -3.86 25.37
CA SER A 184 -11.22 -2.59 24.84
C SER A 184 -12.74 -2.52 24.93
N PRO A 185 -13.31 -1.39 25.39
CA PRO A 185 -14.76 -1.18 25.32
C PRO A 185 -15.27 -1.29 23.87
N PRO A 186 -16.52 -1.78 23.63
CA PRO A 186 -17.08 -1.89 22.28
C PRO A 186 -17.05 -0.60 21.46
N LYS A 187 -17.19 0.56 22.12
CA LYS A 187 -17.09 1.89 21.51
C LYS A 187 -15.76 2.14 20.80
N VAL A 188 -14.67 1.50 21.26
CA VAL A 188 -13.36 1.59 20.60
C VAL A 188 -13.42 0.96 19.22
N ALA A 189 -13.92 -0.28 19.11
CA ALA A 189 -14.07 -0.95 17.83
C ALA A 189 -14.98 -0.18 16.87
N GLN A 190 -16.08 0.40 17.38
CA GLN A 190 -16.97 1.25 16.60
C GLN A 190 -16.25 2.50 16.08
N ALA A 191 -15.45 3.19 16.91
CA ALA A 191 -14.70 4.36 16.49
C ALA A 191 -13.69 4.05 15.38
N TYR A 192 -12.96 2.93 15.49
CA TYR A 192 -12.05 2.47 14.43
C TYR A 192 -12.80 2.13 13.14
N PHE A 193 -13.97 1.48 13.24
CA PHE A 193 -14.79 1.16 12.08
C PHE A 193 -15.29 2.41 11.35
N GLU A 194 -15.81 3.41 12.07
CA GLU A 194 -16.27 4.66 11.46
C GLU A 194 -15.12 5.43 10.81
N GLN A 195 -13.94 5.45 11.44
CA GLN A 195 -12.76 6.06 10.84
C GLN A 195 -12.33 5.34 9.56
N PHE A 196 -12.27 4.00 9.57
CA PHE A 196 -11.98 3.21 8.38
C PHE A 196 -12.99 3.46 7.26
N LYS A 197 -14.28 3.49 7.60
CA LYS A 197 -15.35 3.75 6.63
C LYS A 197 -15.19 5.12 5.98
N GLN A 198 -14.90 6.15 6.76
CA GLN A 198 -14.65 7.49 6.24
C GLN A 198 -13.42 7.51 5.32
N ASP A 199 -12.30 6.98 5.81
CA ASP A 199 -11.02 6.96 5.09
C ASP A 199 -11.13 6.16 3.79
N PHE A 200 -11.70 4.96 3.83
CA PHE A 200 -11.87 4.12 2.66
C PHE A 200 -12.86 4.72 1.65
N SER A 201 -13.90 5.43 2.11
CA SER A 201 -14.81 6.16 1.23
C SER A 201 -14.10 7.29 0.49
N LEU A 202 -13.27 8.08 1.19
CA LEU A 202 -12.47 9.15 0.60
C LEU A 202 -11.43 8.63 -0.40
N PHE A 203 -10.81 7.49 -0.06
CA PHE A 203 -9.94 6.77 -0.99
C PHE A 203 -10.71 6.42 -2.27
N LEU A 204 -11.84 5.71 -2.17
CA LEU A 204 -12.62 5.29 -3.33
C LEU A 204 -13.14 6.47 -4.16
N GLN A 205 -13.60 7.55 -3.52
CA GLN A 205 -14.01 8.78 -4.20
C GLN A 205 -12.85 9.38 -5.01
N SER A 206 -11.70 9.56 -4.38
CA SER A 206 -10.51 10.10 -5.05
C SER A 206 -10.07 9.21 -6.22
N ARG A 207 -10.08 7.88 -6.04
CA ARG A 207 -9.75 6.93 -7.11
C ARG A 207 -10.77 6.94 -8.24
N SER A 208 -12.05 7.17 -7.94
CA SER A 208 -13.10 7.20 -8.97
C SER A 208 -12.90 8.34 -9.98
N ASP A 209 -12.35 9.47 -9.56
CA ASP A 209 -12.02 10.59 -10.46
C ASP A 209 -10.77 10.28 -11.29
N GLU A 210 -9.77 9.66 -10.68
CA GLU A 210 -8.43 9.47 -11.26
C GLU A 210 -8.33 8.28 -12.22
N VAL A 211 -9.15 7.24 -12.00
CA VAL A 211 -9.14 6.02 -12.82
C VAL A 211 -9.96 6.22 -14.10
N VAL A 212 -9.38 5.83 -15.24
CA VAL A 212 -10.06 5.84 -16.54
C VAL A 212 -11.27 4.89 -16.55
N VAL A 213 -12.21 5.11 -17.46
CA VAL A 213 -13.28 4.13 -17.72
C VAL A 213 -12.64 2.81 -18.16
N GLY A 214 -13.02 1.69 -17.53
CA GLY A 214 -12.42 0.37 -17.76
C GLY A 214 -11.09 0.13 -17.02
N GLY A 215 -10.58 1.13 -16.29
CA GLY A 215 -9.42 0.95 -15.42
C GLY A 215 -9.73 0.03 -14.25
N ARG A 216 -8.70 -0.59 -13.67
CA ARG A 216 -8.84 -1.59 -12.61
C ARG A 216 -7.99 -1.27 -11.39
N MET A 217 -8.45 -1.74 -10.23
CA MET A 217 -7.72 -1.64 -8.98
C MET A 217 -7.59 -3.01 -8.32
N VAL A 218 -6.41 -3.30 -7.78
CA VAL A 218 -6.15 -4.48 -6.95
C VAL A 218 -5.67 -4.01 -5.60
N LEU A 219 -6.47 -4.29 -4.57
CA LEU A 219 -6.26 -3.83 -3.20
C LEU A 219 -6.05 -5.03 -2.29
N ILE A 220 -4.87 -5.11 -1.68
CA ILE A 220 -4.47 -6.16 -0.76
C ILE A 220 -4.27 -5.50 0.61
N LEU A 221 -5.08 -5.87 1.59
CA LEU A 221 -5.04 -5.26 2.92
C LEU A 221 -5.24 -6.31 4.01
N LEU A 222 -4.69 -6.03 5.19
CA LEU A 222 -4.91 -6.86 6.36
C LEU A 222 -6.38 -6.76 6.77
N GLY A 223 -6.99 -7.92 6.92
CA GLY A 223 -8.38 -8.07 7.36
C GLY A 223 -8.49 -9.13 8.44
N ARG A 224 -9.73 -9.49 8.76
CA ARG A 224 -10.06 -10.51 9.76
C ARG A 224 -11.17 -11.41 9.25
N ASN A 225 -11.23 -12.63 9.78
CA ASN A 225 -12.33 -13.54 9.53
C ASN A 225 -13.44 -13.35 10.57
N GLY A 226 -14.70 -13.37 10.11
CA GLY A 226 -15.87 -13.30 10.99
C GLY A 226 -16.20 -11.89 11.53
N PRO A 227 -17.31 -11.77 12.26
CA PRO A 227 -17.84 -10.48 12.70
C PRO A 227 -17.14 -9.91 13.94
N ASN A 228 -16.40 -10.73 14.70
CA ASN A 228 -15.76 -10.33 15.96
C ASN A 228 -14.59 -9.36 15.75
N TYR A 229 -14.68 -8.16 16.33
CA TYR A 229 -13.68 -7.09 16.15
C TYR A 229 -12.32 -7.42 16.78
N VAL A 230 -12.24 -8.45 17.62
CA VAL A 230 -10.99 -9.05 18.08
C VAL A 230 -10.78 -10.35 17.32
N ASP A 231 -9.69 -10.42 16.56
CA ASP A 231 -9.22 -11.62 15.89
C ASP A 231 -7.72 -11.79 16.13
N ARG A 232 -7.27 -13.04 16.33
CA ARG A 232 -5.85 -13.33 16.59
C ARG A 232 -4.94 -12.89 15.44
N GLY A 233 -5.42 -12.89 14.19
CA GLY A 233 -4.63 -12.47 13.03
C GLY A 233 -4.30 -10.97 13.02
N THR A 234 -5.13 -10.15 13.67
CA THR A 234 -5.00 -8.68 13.63
C THR A 234 -4.61 -8.07 14.98
N ALA A 235 -5.13 -8.58 16.10
CA ALA A 235 -4.91 -8.00 17.42
C ALA A 235 -3.62 -8.47 18.11
N PHE A 236 -3.09 -9.64 17.73
CA PHE A 236 -2.01 -10.30 18.48
C PHE A 236 -0.71 -9.49 18.55
N LEU A 237 -0.26 -8.91 17.43
CA LEU A 237 0.96 -8.10 17.42
C LEU A 237 0.80 -6.82 18.27
N TRP A 238 -0.36 -6.19 18.22
CA TRP A 238 -0.67 -5.01 19.04
C TRP A 238 -0.77 -5.35 20.52
N GLU A 239 -1.29 -6.53 20.86
CA GLU A 239 -1.36 -7.01 22.23
C GLU A 239 0.03 -7.25 22.82
N ILE A 240 0.93 -7.91 22.08
CA ILE A 240 2.32 -8.11 22.50
C ILE A 240 3.00 -6.75 22.72
N LEU A 241 2.86 -5.83 21.77
CA LEU A 241 3.45 -4.50 21.87
C LEU A 241 2.92 -3.74 23.10
N TYR A 242 1.61 -3.77 23.36
CA TYR A 242 1.03 -3.18 24.56
C TYR A 242 1.61 -3.80 25.84
N ARG A 243 1.71 -5.12 25.93
CA ARG A 243 2.26 -5.82 27.11
C ARG A 243 3.72 -5.42 27.33
N SER A 244 4.53 -5.37 26.28
CA SER A 244 5.93 -4.92 26.35
C SER A 244 6.03 -3.48 26.88
N LEU A 245 5.20 -2.56 26.38
CA LEU A 245 5.14 -1.18 26.86
C LEU A 245 4.69 -1.09 28.32
N ALA A 246 3.67 -1.86 28.72
CA ALA A 246 3.17 -1.89 30.09
C ALA A 246 4.25 -2.37 31.08
N ILE A 247 5.04 -3.39 30.70
CA ILE A 247 6.19 -3.86 31.49
C ILE A 247 7.24 -2.76 31.65
N LEU A 248 7.56 -2.01 30.58
CA LEU A 248 8.50 -0.89 30.66
C LEU A 248 7.99 0.22 31.60
N VAL A 249 6.71 0.58 31.51
CA VAL A 249 6.09 1.59 32.40
C VAL A 249 6.13 1.13 33.87
N SER A 250 5.90 -0.15 34.14
CA SER A 250 5.96 -0.66 35.53
C SER A 250 7.35 -0.57 36.16
N LYS A 251 8.42 -0.51 35.35
CA LYS A 251 9.81 -0.39 35.83
C LYS A 251 10.24 1.05 36.13
N VAL A 252 9.51 2.05 35.62
CA VAL A 252 9.81 3.48 35.83
C VAL A 252 9.05 4.06 37.02
N ARG A 253 7.97 3.40 37.48
CA ARG A 253 7.15 3.83 38.61
C ARG A 253 7.70 3.40 39.99
N CYS A 254 9.02 3.22 40.11
CA CYS A 254 9.72 3.05 41.38
C CYS A 254 10.15 4.41 41.93
#